data_AF-A0A1V6R6G1-F1
#
_entry.id   AF-A0A1V6R6G1-F1
#
_cell.length_a   1.000
_cell.length_b   1.000
_cell.length_c   1.000
_cell.angle_alpha   90.00
_cell.angle_beta   90.00
_cell.angle_gamma   90.00
#
_symmetry.space_group_name_H-M   'P 1'
#
loop_
_entity.id
_entity.type
_entity.pdbx_description
1 polymer ?
#
loop_
_entity_poly.entity_id
_entity_poly.type
_entity_poly.pdbx_seq_one_letter_code
_entity_poly.pdbx_strand_id
1 'polypeptide(L)' 'MVISLPASFSVWLASPEARFLKGKFLWTNWDVDELKAKAKEIEESNQLSIGLGGWPFQDASWKSTWKA' A
#
# COMPACT_ATOMS: atom_id res chain seq x y z
N MET A 1 -4.62 -7.95 -26.90
CA MET A 1 -3.65 -8.41 -25.87
C MET A 1 -3.43 -7.42 -24.72
N VAL A 2 -4.01 -6.21 -24.75
CA VAL A 2 -3.82 -5.19 -23.69
C VAL A 2 -4.83 -5.26 -22.53
N ILE A 3 -5.93 -6.01 -22.67
CA ILE A 3 -7.01 -6.10 -21.66
C ILE A 3 -6.70 -7.16 -20.59
N SER A 4 -5.86 -8.15 -20.87
CA SER A 4 -5.65 -9.29 -19.96
C SER A 4 -4.97 -8.87 -18.66
N LEU A 5 -4.02 -7.94 -18.69
CA LEU A 5 -3.24 -7.60 -17.50
C LEU A 5 -4.08 -6.84 -16.44
N PRO A 6 -4.81 -5.75 -16.76
CA PRO A 6 -5.67 -5.08 -15.79
C PRO A 6 -6.81 -5.96 -15.27
N ALA A 7 -7.39 -6.80 -16.15
CA ALA A 7 -8.48 -7.69 -15.79
C ALA A 7 -8.01 -8.79 -14.84
N SER A 8 -6.92 -9.49 -15.16
CA SER A 8 -6.34 -10.53 -14.30
C SER A 8 -5.89 -9.97 -12.95
N PHE A 9 -5.29 -8.77 -12.93
CA PHE A 9 -4.90 -8.11 -11.68
C PHE A 9 -6.11 -7.78 -10.82
N SER A 10 -7.19 -7.27 -11.41
CA SER A 10 -8.43 -6.96 -10.68
C SER A 10 -9.09 -8.21 -10.11
N VAL A 11 -9.09 -9.33 -10.86
CA VAL A 11 -9.60 -10.62 -10.37
C VAL A 11 -8.74 -11.13 -9.21
N TRP A 12 -7.42 -11.03 -9.31
CA TRP A 12 -6.50 -11.38 -8.24
C TRP A 12 -6.76 -10.55 -6.96
N LEU A 13 -6.96 -9.25 -7.08
CA LEU A 13 -7.29 -8.37 -5.95
C LEU A 13 -8.59 -8.74 -5.22
N ALA A 14 -9.54 -9.37 -5.91
CA ALA A 14 -10.79 -9.84 -5.31
C ALA A 14 -10.64 -11.18 -4.56
N SER A 15 -9.49 -11.87 -4.70
CA SER A 15 -9.26 -13.15 -4.05
C SER A 15 -8.83 -12.98 -2.57
N PRO A 16 -8.92 -14.04 -1.74
CA PRO A 16 -8.44 -13.99 -0.36
C PRO A 16 -6.95 -13.72 -0.22
N GLU A 17 -6.15 -14.01 -1.26
CA GLU A 17 -4.69 -13.89 -1.19
C GLU A 17 -4.21 -12.43 -1.22
N ALA A 18 -5.04 -11.51 -1.73
CA ALA A 18 -4.75 -10.08 -1.82
C ALA A 18 -5.32 -9.27 -0.65
N ARG A 19 -5.87 -9.93 0.39
CA ARG A 19 -6.51 -9.26 1.54
C ARG A 19 -5.59 -8.27 2.26
N PHE A 20 -4.29 -8.53 2.25
CA PHE A 20 -3.26 -7.67 2.84
C PHE A 20 -3.18 -6.27 2.19
N LEU A 21 -3.71 -6.13 0.97
CA LEU A 21 -3.75 -4.86 0.23
C LEU A 21 -5.06 -4.08 0.44
N LYS A 22 -5.92 -4.49 1.38
CA LYS A 22 -7.19 -3.81 1.63
C LYS A 22 -6.96 -2.35 2.04
N GLY A 23 -7.61 -1.43 1.31
CA GLY A 23 -7.48 0.01 1.57
C GLY A 23 -6.18 0.64 1.04
N LYS A 24 -5.37 -0.12 0.29
CA LYS A 24 -4.17 0.36 -0.37
C LYS A 24 -4.47 0.86 -1.80
N PHE A 25 -3.65 1.77 -2.28
CA PHE A 25 -3.67 2.30 -3.64
C PHE A 25 -2.65 1.54 -4.49
N LEU A 26 -3.12 0.96 -5.59
CA LEU A 26 -2.35 0.02 -6.40
C LEU A 26 -2.43 0.37 -7.89
N TRP A 27 -1.45 -0.10 -8.67
CA TRP A 27 -1.48 -0.03 -10.12
C TRP A 27 -1.37 -1.43 -10.73
N THR A 28 -2.18 -1.69 -11.75
CA THR A 28 -2.22 -2.94 -12.51
C THR A 28 -0.91 -3.35 -13.19
N ASN A 29 0.09 -2.47 -13.24
CA ASN A 29 1.42 -2.77 -13.80
C ASN A 29 2.37 -3.39 -12.76
N TRP A 30 1.95 -3.57 -11.50
CA TRP A 30 2.79 -4.14 -10.45
C TRP A 30 2.85 -5.66 -10.49
N ASP A 31 3.98 -6.20 -10.05
CA ASP A 31 4.22 -7.64 -9.95
C ASP A 31 3.55 -8.23 -8.70
N VAL A 32 2.74 -9.27 -8.89
CA VAL A 32 1.97 -9.92 -7.82
C VAL A 32 2.87 -10.65 -6.82
N ASP A 33 3.94 -11.30 -7.30
CA ASP A 33 4.81 -12.09 -6.45
C ASP A 33 5.67 -11.19 -5.57
N GLU A 34 6.10 -10.04 -6.09
CA GLU A 34 6.79 -9.02 -5.28
C GLU A 34 5.87 -8.43 -4.20
N LEU A 35 4.61 -8.12 -4.54
CA LEU A 35 3.63 -7.63 -3.55
C LEU A 35 3.40 -8.66 -2.44
N LYS A 36 3.29 -9.94 -2.79
CA LYS A 36 3.15 -11.04 -1.81
C LYS A 36 4.38 -11.17 -0.93
N ALA A 37 5.59 -11.06 -1.50
CA ALA A 37 6.84 -11.12 -0.73
C ALA A 37 6.94 -10.00 0.31
N LYS A 38 6.34 -8.83 0.02
CA LYS A 38 6.31 -7.65 0.90
C LYS A 38 5.02 -7.53 1.74
N ALA A 39 4.15 -8.54 1.76
CA ALA A 39 2.83 -8.43 2.36
C ALA A 39 2.86 -7.95 3.82
N LYS A 40 3.76 -8.51 4.64
CA LYS A 40 3.90 -8.15 6.05
C LYS A 40 4.30 -6.69 6.24
N GLU A 41 5.27 -6.19 5.46
CA GLU A 41 5.72 -4.81 5.52
C GLU A 41 4.61 -3.83 5.13
N ILE A 42 3.84 -4.18 4.09
CA ILE A 42 2.72 -3.36 3.60
C ILE A 42 1.56 -3.31 4.59
N GLU A 43 1.28 -4.41 5.30
CA GLU A 43 0.25 -4.45 6.36
C GLU A 43 0.66 -3.65 7.59
N GLU A 44 1.91 -3.79 8.03
CA GLU A 44 2.42 -3.16 9.26
C GLU A 44 2.71 -1.65 9.09
N SER A 45 2.71 -1.15 7.86
CA SER A 45 3.07 0.24 7.54
C SER A 45 1.96 1.03 6.83
N ASN A 46 2.15 2.35 6.77
CA ASN A 46 1.34 3.25 5.95
C ASN A 46 1.75 3.26 4.47
N GLN A 47 2.60 2.32 4.03
CA GLN A 47 2.92 2.19 2.61
C GLN A 47 1.64 1.97 1.80
N LEU A 48 1.65 2.53 0.58
CA LEU A 48 0.56 2.43 -0.39
C LEU A 48 -0.78 2.96 0.13
N SER A 49 -0.81 3.68 1.25
CA SER A 49 -2.03 4.24 1.82
C SER A 49 -2.13 5.70 1.43
N ILE A 50 -3.32 6.14 1.02
CA ILE A 50 -3.58 7.57 0.78
C ILE A 50 -4.09 8.17 2.09
N GLY A 51 -3.41 9.20 2.57
CA GLY A 51 -3.76 9.89 3.81
C GLY A 51 -3.30 11.35 3.81
N LEU A 52 -3.92 12.17 4.65
CA LEU A 52 -3.52 13.55 4.87
C LEU A 52 -2.52 13.61 6.03
N GLY A 53 -1.29 14.04 5.74
CA GLY A 53 -0.28 14.32 6.75
C GLY A 53 -0.24 15.81 7.09
N GLY A 54 -0.33 16.16 8.37
CA GLY A 54 -0.11 17.53 8.83
C GLY A 54 1.39 17.85 8.91
N TRP A 55 1.78 19.07 8.56
CA TRP A 55 3.15 19.55 8.80
C TRP A 55 3.38 19.77 10.30
N PRO A 56 4.52 19.34 10.90
CA PRO A 56 5.69 18.63 10.35
C PRO A 56 5.69 17.09 10.57
N PHE A 57 4.53 16.48 10.82
CA PHE A 57 4.38 15.14 11.42
C PHE A 57 4.41 13.97 10.43
N GLN A 58 4.94 14.18 9.24
CA GLN A 58 4.97 13.15 8.20
C GLN A 58 6.11 12.13 8.41
N ASP A 59 7.13 12.51 9.16
CA ASP A 59 8.24 11.65 9.55
C ASP A 59 7.97 10.91 10.87
N ALA A 60 8.11 9.59 10.87
CA ALA A 60 8.03 8.77 12.08
C ALA A 60 9.14 9.09 13.11
N SER A 61 10.18 9.81 12.70
CA SER A 61 11.29 10.26 13.53
C SER A 61 11.07 11.64 14.17
N TRP A 62 9.96 12.33 13.85
CA TRP A 62 9.68 13.67 14.34
C TRP A 62 9.40 13.67 15.85
N LYS A 63 10.21 14.41 16.61
CA LYS A 63 10.02 14.66 18.03
C LYS A 63 9.64 16.11 18.25
N SER A 64 8.51 16.37 18.91
CA SER A 64 8.13 17.75 19.26
C SER A 64 9.17 18.33 20.22
N THR A 65 9.77 19.47 19.85
CA THR A 65 10.73 20.20 20.68
C THR A 65 10.07 21.23 21.61
N TRP A 66 8.74 21.32 21.59
CA TRP A 66 7.98 22.25 22.42
C TRP A 66 8.03 21.82 23.89
N LYS A 67 8.70 22.61 24.72
CA LYS A 67 8.50 22.62 26.16
C LYS A 67 7.41 23.64 26.48
N ALA A 68 6.29 23.17 27.01
CA ALA A 68 5.45 24.02 27.85
C ALA A 68 6.17 24.26 29.19
#